data_AF-A0ABD3FB81-F1
#
_entry.id   AF-A0ABD3FB81-F1
#
_cell.length_a   1.000
_cell.length_b   1.000
_cell.length_c   1.000
_cell.angle_alpha   90.00
_cell.angle_beta   90.00
_cell.angle_gamma   90.00
#
_symmetry.space_group_name_H-M   'P 1'
#
loop_
_entity.id
_entity.type
_entity.pdbx_description
1 polymer ?
#
loop_
_entity_poly.entity_id
_entity_poly.type
_entity_poly.pdbx_seq_one_letter_code
_entity_poly.pdbx_strand_id
1 'polypeptide(L)'
;MAVDETIEALSNSLQNERKWRNVQVVLPESFGLVARVLVDQTQMIRKLQGRVEDLERAQSALVSSNSVTASIAEMEERVRGDFKRRVARFSVSLEQQQTQIQQVKGDADLKASAQLQQEAVDKVEQNVTQRCSKVEERLDQLVESMQHQIKDQELQFKSARIQDESKLVKLRQEVVHKVELLQMKVVESEDRREVVAPATFKEIPLATPEIQEREVVRTKDVIREQLTCDFQATMESQLAVLRQELLVTIGKKMCKSEATKLLSRKMDAMDTWKQLAEKADGTRVEEVACALMDSIQRSQESTMDDIDRLRQLNDSKADALDLVHVKHNMHNILSVAESIQHELSALQHVVNEKMTVADVKELLNSQSTMNGLQEAIKQVESAVSDEFTTKSQFDSMNRQVQAITRQLRSEIYQARYIWKDGCPSAKQTIQWSSQVVNTNADIFLWQFGSDEVKLVLPGLYHLQAAFFTNYYPVIQVLVNGEPAAFLHSTDSKEVTSSQPVVQRLRHSAGNVAGLAVDVFLALPARSQVALSYDIDEKAQGFLNLRKL
;
A
#
# COMPACT_ATOMS: atom_id res chain seq x y z
N MET A 1 -18.30 -51.10 -21.80
CA MET A 1 -17.58 -52.20 -21.14
C MET A 1 -16.07 -52.04 -21.25
N ALA A 2 -15.41 -52.22 -22.40
CA ALA A 2 -13.94 -52.09 -22.48
C ALA A 2 -13.38 -50.69 -22.13
N VAL A 3 -14.16 -49.62 -22.31
CA VAL A 3 -13.75 -48.24 -21.96
C VAL A 3 -13.89 -47.97 -20.45
N ASP A 4 -14.88 -48.58 -19.80
CA ASP A 4 -15.11 -48.38 -18.37
C ASP A 4 -14.01 -49.08 -17.55
N GLU A 5 -13.60 -50.29 -17.97
CA GLU A 5 -12.50 -51.05 -17.34
C GLU A 5 -11.14 -50.35 -17.47
N THR A 6 -10.88 -49.65 -18.58
CA THR A 6 -9.63 -48.93 -18.80
C THR A 6 -9.54 -47.65 -17.98
N ILE A 7 -10.66 -46.96 -17.75
CA ILE A 7 -10.72 -45.77 -16.90
C ILE A 7 -10.58 -46.16 -15.42
N GLU A 8 -11.21 -47.26 -15.01
CA GLU A 8 -11.10 -47.76 -13.64
C GLU A 8 -9.67 -48.24 -13.34
N ALA A 9 -9.01 -48.88 -14.31
CA ALA A 9 -7.60 -49.26 -14.22
C ALA A 9 -6.65 -48.04 -14.11
N LEU A 10 -6.92 -46.97 -14.88
CA LEU A 10 -6.13 -45.73 -14.82
C LEU A 10 -6.29 -45.02 -13.47
N SER A 11 -7.53 -44.93 -12.97
CA SER A 11 -7.85 -44.35 -11.66
C SER A 11 -7.13 -45.10 -10.53
N ASN A 12 -7.17 -46.44 -10.56
CA ASN A 12 -6.48 -47.29 -9.60
C ASN A 12 -4.95 -47.18 -9.69
N SER A 13 -4.39 -46.98 -10.89
CA SER A 13 -2.95 -46.77 -11.08
C SER A 13 -2.49 -45.43 -10.47
N LEU A 14 -3.27 -44.36 -10.65
CA LEU A 14 -2.95 -43.02 -10.12
C LEU A 14 -3.04 -42.96 -8.59
N GLN A 15 -3.97 -43.70 -7.98
CA GLN A 15 -4.11 -43.76 -6.52
C GLN A 15 -2.98 -44.52 -5.81
N ASN A 16 -2.33 -45.47 -6.50
CA ASN A 16 -1.32 -46.35 -5.89
C ASN A 16 0.12 -45.79 -5.94
N GLU A 17 0.36 -44.71 -6.69
CA GLU A 17 1.71 -44.20 -6.91
C GLU A 17 2.15 -43.23 -5.79
N ARG A 18 3.11 -43.67 -4.95
CA ARG A 18 3.51 -43.00 -3.69
C ARG A 18 4.00 -41.55 -3.82
N LYS A 19 4.39 -41.11 -5.02
CA LYS A 19 4.92 -39.76 -5.28
C LYS A 19 3.85 -38.67 -5.24
N TRP A 20 2.57 -39.03 -5.28
CA TRP A 20 1.47 -38.07 -5.39
C TRP A 20 0.79 -37.71 -4.05
N ARG A 21 1.27 -38.25 -2.91
CA ARG A 21 0.61 -38.12 -1.59
C ARG A 21 0.32 -36.70 -1.11
N ASN A 22 1.09 -35.71 -1.54
CA ASN A 22 0.92 -34.31 -1.10
C ASN A 22 0.04 -33.46 -2.03
N VAL A 23 -0.43 -34.01 -3.15
CA VAL A 23 -1.28 -33.29 -4.12
C VAL A 23 -2.70 -33.88 -4.20
N GLN A 24 -3.07 -34.65 -3.17
CA GLN A 24 -4.00 -35.77 -3.26
C GLN A 24 -5.48 -35.46 -3.41
N VAL A 25 -5.97 -34.26 -3.14
CA VAL A 25 -7.43 -34.02 -3.21
C VAL A 25 -7.82 -33.47 -4.57
N VAL A 26 -7.10 -32.45 -5.05
CA VAL A 26 -7.51 -31.70 -6.25
C VAL A 26 -7.24 -32.48 -7.54
N LEU A 27 -6.14 -33.23 -7.60
CA LEU A 27 -5.72 -33.90 -8.84
C LEU A 27 -6.59 -35.11 -9.21
N PRO A 28 -6.94 -36.03 -8.29
CA PRO A 28 -7.87 -37.11 -8.59
C PRO A 28 -9.27 -36.62 -8.95
N GLU A 29 -9.74 -35.54 -8.31
CA GLU A 29 -11.02 -34.90 -8.66
C GLU A 29 -10.97 -34.28 -10.05
N SER A 30 -9.88 -33.59 -10.38
CA SER A 30 -9.68 -32.95 -11.69
C SER A 30 -9.60 -34.00 -12.81
N PHE A 31 -8.82 -35.07 -12.60
CA PHE A 31 -8.75 -36.18 -13.56
C PHE A 31 -10.06 -36.97 -13.64
N GLY A 32 -10.79 -37.12 -12.53
CA GLY A 32 -12.11 -37.73 -12.52
C GLY A 32 -13.17 -36.92 -13.25
N LEU A 33 -13.07 -35.58 -13.25
CA LEU A 33 -13.90 -34.72 -14.09
C LEU A 33 -13.56 -34.86 -15.57
N VAL A 34 -12.27 -34.85 -15.93
CA VAL A 34 -11.82 -35.04 -17.32
C VAL A 34 -12.26 -36.41 -17.84
N ALA A 35 -12.11 -37.47 -17.05
CA ALA A 35 -12.54 -38.82 -17.43
C ALA A 35 -14.06 -38.89 -17.67
N ARG A 36 -14.88 -38.24 -16.83
CA ARG A 36 -16.34 -38.17 -17.03
C ARG A 36 -16.72 -37.44 -18.31
N VAL A 37 -16.09 -36.30 -18.59
CA VAL A 37 -16.29 -35.56 -19.84
C VAL A 37 -15.93 -36.41 -21.06
N LEU A 38 -14.83 -37.16 -20.99
CA LEU A 38 -14.42 -38.06 -22.09
C LEU A 38 -15.39 -39.23 -22.28
N VAL A 39 -15.97 -39.77 -21.21
CA VAL A 39 -17.02 -40.81 -21.29
C VAL A 39 -18.27 -40.24 -21.95
N ASP A 40 -18.73 -39.07 -21.52
CA ASP A 40 -19.91 -38.41 -22.07
C ASP A 40 -19.72 -38.06 -23.55
N GLN A 41 -18.55 -37.53 -23.92
CA GLN A 41 -18.17 -37.29 -25.32
C GLN A 41 -18.17 -38.59 -26.14
N THR A 42 -17.62 -39.68 -25.61
CA THR A 42 -17.60 -40.98 -26.29
C THR A 42 -19.03 -41.52 -26.51
N GLN A 43 -19.92 -41.34 -25.54
CA GLN A 43 -21.33 -41.73 -25.69
C GLN A 43 -22.05 -40.88 -26.74
N MET A 44 -21.80 -39.57 -26.77
CA MET A 44 -22.35 -38.66 -27.78
C MET A 44 -21.89 -39.03 -29.18
N ILE A 45 -20.61 -39.34 -29.36
CA ILE A 45 -20.04 -39.80 -30.64
C ILE A 45 -20.75 -41.08 -31.11
N ARG A 46 -20.93 -42.07 -30.24
CA ARG A 46 -21.67 -43.30 -30.60
C ARG A 46 -23.13 -43.02 -31.01
N LYS A 47 -23.79 -42.08 -30.33
CA LYS A 47 -25.17 -41.68 -30.68
C LYS A 47 -25.24 -41.01 -32.05
N LEU A 48 -24.25 -40.17 -32.38
CA LEU A 48 -24.15 -39.54 -33.70
C LEU A 48 -23.86 -40.57 -34.79
N GLN A 49 -22.95 -41.52 -34.54
CA GLN A 49 -22.67 -42.62 -35.47
C GLN A 49 -23.93 -43.43 -35.78
N GLY A 50 -24.73 -43.79 -34.77
CA GLY A 50 -26.01 -44.48 -34.99
C GLY A 50 -27.01 -43.70 -35.86
N ARG A 51 -27.10 -42.38 -35.68
CA ARG A 51 -27.98 -41.53 -36.51
C ARG A 51 -27.51 -41.45 -37.96
N VAL A 52 -26.20 -41.46 -38.20
CA VAL A 52 -25.63 -41.47 -39.55
C VAL A 52 -25.96 -42.81 -40.23
N GLU A 53 -25.76 -43.93 -39.54
CA GLU A 53 -26.12 -45.25 -40.07
C GLU A 53 -27.63 -45.39 -40.35
N ASP A 54 -28.49 -44.78 -39.53
CA ASP A 54 -29.94 -44.73 -39.76
C ASP A 54 -30.30 -43.93 -41.02
N LEU A 55 -29.62 -42.79 -41.25
CA LEU A 55 -29.81 -41.97 -42.45
C LEU A 55 -29.30 -42.68 -43.70
N GLU A 56 -28.16 -43.36 -43.63
CA GLU A 56 -27.62 -44.15 -44.75
C GLU A 56 -28.55 -45.31 -45.10
N ARG A 57 -29.15 -45.98 -44.09
CA ARG A 57 -30.18 -47.01 -44.31
C ARG A 57 -31.45 -46.43 -44.94
N ALA A 58 -31.91 -45.25 -44.51
CA ALA A 58 -33.07 -44.57 -45.10
C ALA A 58 -32.82 -44.14 -46.55
N GLN A 59 -31.62 -43.63 -46.84
CA GLN A 59 -31.21 -43.24 -48.19
C GLN A 59 -31.08 -44.46 -49.12
N SER A 60 -30.53 -45.57 -48.61
CA SER A 60 -30.45 -46.83 -49.36
C SER A 60 -31.83 -47.43 -49.66
N ALA A 61 -32.81 -47.25 -48.75
CA ALA A 61 -34.20 -47.66 -48.98
C ALA A 61 -34.90 -46.80 -50.06
N LEU A 62 -34.56 -45.51 -50.16
CA LEU A 62 -35.07 -44.60 -51.19
C LEU A 62 -34.50 -44.87 -52.58
N VAL A 63 -33.25 -45.34 -52.67
CA VAL A 63 -32.56 -45.65 -53.94
C VAL A 63 -32.95 -47.04 -54.50
N SER A 64 -33.55 -47.92 -53.69
CA SER A 64 -34.04 -49.24 -54.11
C SER A 64 -35.43 -49.21 -54.80
N SER A 65 -36.13 -48.08 -54.83
CA SER A 65 -37.47 -47.97 -55.44
C SER A 65 -37.40 -47.42 -56.87
N ASN A 66 -37.03 -48.26 -57.83
CA ASN A 66 -37.12 -47.97 -59.25
C ASN A 66 -38.55 -48.17 -59.78
N SER A 67 -39.24 -47.07 -60.09
CA SER A 67 -40.26 -47.07 -61.16
C SER A 67 -40.10 -45.82 -62.04
N VAL A 68 -39.04 -45.83 -62.84
CA VAL A 68 -38.75 -44.83 -63.87
C VAL A 68 -39.42 -45.26 -65.17
N THR A 69 -40.67 -44.85 -65.40
CA THR A 69 -41.27 -44.73 -66.75
C THR A 69 -42.47 -43.75 -66.84
N ALA A 70 -42.81 -43.01 -65.79
CA ALA A 70 -43.87 -41.96 -65.83
C ALA A 70 -43.35 -40.52 -65.66
N SER A 71 -42.03 -40.33 -65.50
CA SER A 71 -41.42 -39.04 -65.12
C SER A 71 -41.11 -38.11 -66.31
N ILE A 72 -41.39 -38.50 -67.55
CA ILE A 72 -41.01 -37.69 -68.73
C ILE A 72 -42.14 -36.72 -69.15
N ALA A 73 -43.41 -37.08 -68.93
CA ALA A 73 -44.55 -36.17 -69.17
C ALA A 73 -44.74 -35.15 -68.03
N GLU A 74 -44.40 -35.51 -66.79
CA GLU A 74 -44.43 -34.61 -65.63
C GLU A 74 -43.29 -33.57 -65.65
N MET A 75 -42.23 -33.84 -66.42
CA MET A 75 -41.09 -32.93 -66.59
C MET A 75 -41.44 -31.72 -67.46
N GLU A 76 -42.38 -31.84 -68.41
CA GLU A 76 -42.81 -30.71 -69.26
C GLU A 76 -43.75 -29.73 -68.52
N GLU A 77 -44.56 -30.23 -67.59
CA GLU A 77 -45.37 -29.42 -66.67
C GLU A 77 -44.49 -28.74 -65.60
N ARG A 78 -43.45 -29.44 -65.12
CA ARG A 78 -42.41 -28.88 -64.24
C ARG A 78 -41.54 -27.83 -64.92
N VAL A 79 -41.23 -27.91 -66.22
CA VAL A 79 -40.46 -26.87 -66.92
C VAL A 79 -41.27 -25.58 -67.07
N ARG A 80 -42.60 -25.68 -67.25
CA ARG A 80 -43.52 -24.53 -67.28
C ARG A 80 -43.71 -23.92 -65.88
N GLY A 81 -43.79 -24.76 -64.85
CA GLY A 81 -43.75 -24.34 -63.44
C GLY A 81 -42.39 -23.78 -63.01
N ASP A 82 -41.29 -24.25 -63.60
CA ASP A 82 -39.93 -23.79 -63.32
C ASP A 82 -39.61 -22.48 -64.02
N PHE A 83 -40.22 -22.18 -65.16
CA PHE A 83 -40.14 -20.84 -65.75
C PHE A 83 -40.86 -19.80 -64.88
N LYS A 84 -42.07 -20.12 -64.37
CA LYS A 84 -42.77 -19.29 -63.37
C LYS A 84 -42.01 -19.19 -62.03
N ARG A 85 -41.41 -20.29 -61.55
CA ARG A 85 -40.55 -20.28 -60.36
C ARG A 85 -39.19 -19.61 -60.60
N ARG A 86 -38.70 -19.51 -61.83
CA ARG A 86 -37.50 -18.72 -62.17
C ARG A 86 -37.82 -17.23 -62.23
N VAL A 87 -38.99 -16.83 -62.74
CA VAL A 87 -39.46 -15.44 -62.65
C VAL A 87 -39.73 -15.03 -61.19
N ALA A 88 -40.30 -15.91 -60.36
CA ALA A 88 -40.41 -15.71 -58.90
C ALA A 88 -39.04 -15.77 -58.19
N ARG A 89 -38.08 -16.59 -58.66
CA ARG A 89 -36.69 -16.56 -58.15
C ARG A 89 -35.93 -15.31 -58.61
N PHE A 90 -36.29 -14.70 -59.73
CA PHE A 90 -35.77 -13.39 -60.13
C PHE A 90 -36.39 -12.28 -59.28
N SER A 91 -37.66 -12.36 -58.87
CA SER A 91 -38.22 -11.41 -57.90
C SER A 91 -37.63 -11.59 -56.50
N VAL A 92 -37.41 -12.83 -56.05
CA VAL A 92 -36.70 -13.13 -54.79
C VAL A 92 -35.22 -12.75 -54.89
N SER A 93 -34.56 -12.95 -56.03
CA SER A 93 -33.17 -12.51 -56.25
C SER A 93 -33.06 -10.99 -56.32
N LEU A 94 -34.08 -10.28 -56.85
CA LEU A 94 -34.13 -8.82 -56.87
C LEU A 94 -34.42 -8.26 -55.48
N GLU A 95 -35.33 -8.87 -54.71
CA GLU A 95 -35.52 -8.59 -53.29
C GLU A 95 -34.27 -8.89 -52.48
N GLN A 96 -33.55 -9.97 -52.79
CA GLN A 96 -32.30 -10.35 -52.14
C GLN A 96 -31.17 -9.38 -52.49
N GLN A 97 -31.11 -8.91 -53.75
CA GLN A 97 -30.21 -7.84 -54.18
C GLN A 97 -30.59 -6.50 -53.54
N GLN A 98 -31.89 -6.24 -53.32
CA GLN A 98 -32.38 -5.02 -52.67
C GLN A 98 -32.14 -5.05 -51.15
N THR A 99 -32.20 -6.22 -50.51
CA THR A 99 -31.73 -6.41 -49.12
C THR A 99 -30.21 -6.34 -49.02
N GLN A 100 -29.44 -6.81 -50.00
CA GLN A 100 -27.99 -6.61 -50.03
C GLN A 100 -27.64 -5.13 -50.23
N ILE A 101 -28.37 -4.41 -51.08
CA ILE A 101 -28.20 -2.96 -51.25
C ILE A 101 -28.62 -2.21 -49.97
N GLN A 102 -29.67 -2.65 -49.27
CA GLN A 102 -30.04 -2.09 -47.97
C GLN A 102 -29.04 -2.45 -46.85
N GLN A 103 -28.44 -3.63 -46.88
CA GLN A 103 -27.37 -4.02 -45.96
C GLN A 103 -26.09 -3.24 -46.24
N VAL A 104 -25.67 -3.10 -47.49
CA VAL A 104 -24.50 -2.28 -47.88
C VAL A 104 -24.75 -0.81 -47.57
N LYS A 105 -25.99 -0.32 -47.74
CA LYS A 105 -26.38 1.04 -47.33
C LYS A 105 -26.37 1.21 -45.81
N GLY A 106 -26.86 0.21 -45.06
CA GLY A 106 -26.78 0.17 -43.61
C GLY A 106 -25.34 0.13 -43.10
N ASP A 107 -24.46 -0.65 -43.75
CA ASP A 107 -23.03 -0.74 -43.43
C ASP A 107 -22.28 0.56 -43.79
N ALA A 108 -22.69 1.26 -44.85
CA ALA A 108 -22.16 2.57 -45.20
C ALA A 108 -22.61 3.66 -44.21
N ASP A 109 -23.87 3.63 -43.78
CA ASP A 109 -24.40 4.55 -42.76
C ASP A 109 -23.79 4.26 -41.38
N LEU A 110 -23.55 2.99 -41.04
CA LEU A 110 -22.81 2.58 -39.84
C LEU A 110 -21.34 3.01 -39.88
N LYS A 111 -20.68 2.91 -41.04
CA LYS A 111 -19.30 3.41 -41.22
C LYS A 111 -19.24 4.94 -41.12
N ALA A 112 -20.20 5.66 -41.71
CA ALA A 112 -20.27 7.12 -41.59
C ALA A 112 -20.54 7.55 -40.15
N SER A 113 -21.41 6.83 -39.43
CA SER A 113 -21.65 7.05 -38.00
C SER A 113 -20.43 6.72 -37.14
N ALA A 114 -19.70 5.64 -37.45
CA ALA A 114 -18.47 5.27 -36.76
C ALA A 114 -17.36 6.29 -37.00
N GLN A 115 -17.27 6.86 -38.21
CA GLN A 115 -16.31 7.91 -38.54
C GLN A 115 -16.64 9.23 -37.81
N LEU A 116 -17.91 9.60 -37.73
CA LEU A 116 -18.35 10.75 -36.92
C LEU A 116 -18.13 10.53 -35.41
N GLN A 117 -18.30 9.31 -34.92
CA GLN A 117 -17.97 8.96 -33.53
C GLN A 117 -16.46 9.02 -33.29
N GLN A 118 -15.64 8.57 -34.24
CA GLN A 118 -14.19 8.66 -34.13
C GLN A 118 -13.72 10.13 -34.11
N GLU A 119 -14.24 11.00 -34.98
CA GLU A 119 -13.92 12.43 -34.95
C GLU A 119 -14.35 13.11 -33.64
N ALA A 120 -15.48 12.69 -33.07
CA ALA A 120 -15.93 13.17 -31.77
C ALA A 120 -15.00 12.70 -30.63
N VAL A 121 -14.53 11.46 -30.68
CA VAL A 121 -13.56 10.90 -29.74
C VAL A 121 -12.22 11.63 -29.85
N ASP A 122 -11.69 11.81 -31.06
CA ASP A 122 -10.42 12.51 -31.29
C ASP A 122 -10.48 13.97 -30.79
N LYS A 123 -11.62 14.64 -30.96
CA LYS A 123 -11.84 16.00 -30.45
C LYS A 123 -11.91 16.05 -28.92
N VAL A 124 -12.51 15.04 -28.28
CA VAL A 124 -12.53 14.90 -26.82
C VAL A 124 -11.12 14.61 -26.31
N GLU A 125 -10.37 13.72 -26.95
CA GLU A 125 -9.00 13.38 -26.60
C GLU A 125 -8.07 14.60 -26.71
N GLN A 126 -8.21 15.40 -27.77
CA GLN A 126 -7.45 16.65 -27.92
C GLN A 126 -7.79 17.66 -26.82
N ASN A 127 -9.07 17.79 -26.43
CA ASN A 127 -9.49 18.69 -25.37
C ASN A 127 -8.98 18.23 -23.99
N VAL A 128 -9.07 16.93 -23.70
CA VAL A 128 -8.53 16.34 -22.47
C VAL A 128 -7.01 16.56 -22.40
N THR A 129 -6.29 16.31 -23.49
CA THR A 129 -4.84 16.52 -23.57
C THR A 129 -4.47 17.99 -23.32
N GLN A 130 -5.21 18.93 -23.90
CA GLN A 130 -5.02 20.37 -23.68
C GLN A 130 -5.32 20.80 -22.23
N ARG A 131 -6.33 20.19 -21.58
CA ARG A 131 -6.64 20.47 -20.18
C ARG A 131 -5.58 19.88 -19.24
N CYS A 132 -5.08 18.68 -19.53
CA CYS A 132 -3.99 18.06 -18.79
C CYS A 132 -2.72 18.90 -18.87
N SER A 133 -2.31 19.37 -20.06
CA SER A 133 -1.12 20.21 -20.21
C SER A 133 -1.23 21.53 -19.44
N LYS A 134 -2.44 22.13 -19.38
CA LYS A 134 -2.69 23.34 -18.61
C LYS A 134 -2.68 23.11 -17.09
N VAL A 135 -3.07 21.92 -16.64
CA VAL A 135 -2.99 21.55 -15.22
C VAL A 135 -1.55 21.28 -14.82
N GLU A 136 -0.77 20.60 -15.66
CA GLU A 136 0.66 20.39 -15.46
C GLU A 136 1.40 21.73 -15.35
N GLU A 137 1.17 22.67 -16.26
CA GLU A 137 1.78 24.01 -16.20
C GLU A 137 1.44 24.76 -14.90
N ARG A 138 0.21 24.65 -14.39
CA ARG A 138 -0.18 25.26 -13.11
C ARG A 138 0.46 24.56 -11.91
N LEU A 139 0.66 23.25 -12.00
CA LEU A 139 1.33 22.48 -10.95
C LEU A 139 2.81 22.87 -10.89
N ASP A 140 3.47 23.00 -12.04
CA ASP A 140 4.86 23.44 -12.14
C ASP A 140 5.03 24.85 -11.56
N GLN A 141 4.13 25.78 -11.91
CA GLN A 141 4.12 27.14 -11.32
C GLN A 141 3.93 27.12 -9.80
N LEU A 142 3.09 26.23 -9.27
CA LEU A 142 2.89 26.09 -7.82
C LEU A 142 4.13 25.52 -7.14
N VAL A 143 4.78 24.52 -7.74
CA VAL A 143 6.03 23.94 -7.24
C VAL A 143 7.13 24.98 -7.21
N GLU A 144 7.30 25.78 -8.27
CA GLU A 144 8.27 26.88 -8.32
C GLU A 144 7.98 27.94 -7.24
N SER A 145 6.71 28.29 -7.04
CA SER A 145 6.28 29.24 -6.00
C SER A 145 6.58 28.73 -4.59
N MET A 146 6.25 27.47 -4.30
CA MET A 146 6.55 26.84 -3.00
C MET A 146 8.06 26.72 -2.78
N GLN A 147 8.84 26.40 -3.81
CA GLN A 147 10.28 26.30 -3.72
C GLN A 147 10.93 27.66 -3.43
N HIS A 148 10.39 28.74 -4.01
CA HIS A 148 10.79 30.11 -3.66
C HIS A 148 10.46 30.45 -2.20
N GLN A 149 9.26 30.11 -1.74
CA GLN A 149 8.85 30.36 -0.35
C GLN A 149 9.73 29.61 0.66
N ILE A 150 10.10 28.36 0.38
CA ILE A 150 11.00 27.57 1.22
C ILE A 150 12.39 28.21 1.26
N LYS A 151 12.93 28.66 0.12
CA LYS A 151 14.22 29.36 0.08
C LYS A 151 14.20 30.65 0.90
N ASP A 152 13.11 31.41 0.83
CA ASP A 152 12.95 32.64 1.62
C ASP A 152 12.89 32.35 3.12
N GLN A 153 12.16 31.29 3.53
CA GLN A 153 12.16 30.83 4.91
C GLN A 153 13.54 30.36 5.37
N GLU A 154 14.27 29.63 4.54
CA GLU A 154 15.62 29.17 4.86
C GLU A 154 16.59 30.34 5.06
N LEU A 155 16.47 31.40 4.23
CA LEU A 155 17.23 32.63 4.39
C LEU A 155 16.85 33.37 5.69
N GLN A 156 15.57 33.42 6.05
CA GLN A 156 15.11 33.98 7.32
C GLN A 156 15.68 33.21 8.53
N PHE A 157 15.67 31.87 8.49
CA PHE A 157 16.27 31.04 9.54
C PHE A 157 17.79 31.22 9.64
N LYS A 158 18.50 31.31 8.50
CA LYS A 158 19.95 31.58 8.49
C LYS A 158 20.26 32.94 9.09
N SER A 159 19.48 33.97 8.76
CA SER A 159 19.62 35.31 9.33
C SER A 159 19.40 35.33 10.85
N ALA A 160 18.33 34.67 11.33
CA ALA A 160 18.04 34.55 12.76
C ALA A 160 19.16 33.79 13.51
N ARG A 161 19.67 32.71 12.92
CA ARG A 161 20.77 31.91 13.51
C ARG A 161 22.05 32.73 13.63
N ILE A 162 22.42 33.50 12.61
CA ILE A 162 23.59 34.40 12.67
C ILE A 162 23.42 35.44 13.77
N GLN A 163 22.21 35.98 13.94
CA GLN A 163 21.91 36.94 15.00
C GLN A 163 22.11 36.32 16.39
N ASP A 164 21.64 35.09 16.62
CA ASP A 164 21.79 34.42 17.92
C ASP A 164 23.22 33.96 18.20
N GLU A 165 23.95 33.51 17.17
CA GLU A 165 25.36 33.17 17.31
C GLU A 165 26.21 34.40 17.70
N SER A 166 25.88 35.58 17.16
CA SER A 166 26.52 36.83 17.57
C SER A 166 26.26 37.19 19.04
N LYS A 167 25.04 36.94 19.55
CA LYS A 167 24.69 37.15 20.97
C LYS A 167 25.45 36.16 21.86
N LEU A 168 25.57 34.90 21.41
CA LEU A 168 26.30 33.87 22.15
C LEU A 168 27.80 34.17 22.24
N VAL A 169 28.40 34.67 21.15
CA VAL A 169 29.81 35.12 21.16
C VAL A 169 30.01 36.27 22.14
N LYS A 170 29.11 37.27 22.16
CA LYS A 170 29.17 38.35 23.16
C LYS A 170 29.08 37.83 24.59
N LEU A 171 28.16 36.90 24.87
CA LEU A 171 28.03 36.31 26.20
C LEU A 171 29.29 35.54 26.61
N ARG A 172 29.92 34.80 25.70
CA ARG A 172 31.18 34.11 25.95
C ARG A 172 32.30 35.09 26.27
N GLN A 173 32.41 36.19 25.53
CA GLN A 173 33.39 37.24 25.81
C GLN A 173 33.17 37.88 27.19
N GLU A 174 31.92 38.15 27.57
CA GLU A 174 31.59 38.67 28.91
C GLU A 174 31.97 37.70 30.04
N VAL A 175 31.79 36.39 29.82
CA VAL A 175 32.18 35.36 30.80
C VAL A 175 33.70 35.27 30.93
N VAL A 176 34.44 35.23 29.81
CA VAL A 176 35.90 35.21 29.82
C VAL A 176 36.46 36.43 30.57
N HIS A 177 35.95 37.62 30.26
CA HIS A 177 36.38 38.85 30.93
C HIS A 177 36.13 38.82 32.45
N LYS A 178 35.01 38.25 32.90
CA LYS A 178 34.75 38.07 34.35
C LYS A 178 35.70 37.08 35.00
N VAL A 179 36.06 36.00 34.30
CA VAL A 179 37.02 35.01 34.81
C VAL A 179 38.41 35.64 34.96
N GLU A 180 38.86 36.42 33.96
CA GLU A 180 40.13 37.16 34.04
C GLU A 180 40.15 38.14 35.22
N LEU A 181 39.06 38.88 35.42
CA LEU A 181 38.93 39.80 36.55
C LEU A 181 38.99 39.07 37.91
N LEU A 182 38.40 37.88 38.01
CA LEU A 182 38.46 37.06 39.22
C LEU A 182 39.86 36.49 39.46
N GLN A 183 40.55 36.03 38.41
CA GLN A 183 41.94 35.57 38.50
C GLN A 183 42.85 36.68 39.03
N MET A 184 42.73 37.90 38.51
CA MET A 184 43.49 39.05 39.03
C MET A 184 43.26 39.28 40.52
N LYS A 185 42.00 39.18 40.99
CA LYS A 185 41.67 39.35 42.41
C LYS A 185 42.24 38.25 43.31
N VAL A 186 42.33 37.01 42.80
CA VAL A 186 42.94 35.90 43.53
C VAL A 186 44.44 36.16 43.72
N VAL A 187 45.13 36.55 42.65
CA VAL A 187 46.56 36.90 42.70
C VAL A 187 46.80 38.06 43.69
N GLU A 188 46.00 39.12 43.62
CA GLU A 188 46.07 40.24 44.59
C GLU A 188 45.82 39.80 46.04
N SER A 189 45.06 38.73 46.27
CA SER A 189 44.77 38.19 47.61
C SER A 189 45.86 37.25 48.12
N GLU A 190 46.55 36.54 47.22
CA GLU A 190 47.70 35.69 47.53
C GLU A 190 48.91 36.55 47.91
N ASP A 191 49.19 37.62 47.16
CA ASP A 191 50.26 38.59 47.47
C ASP A 191 50.06 39.23 48.86
N ARG A 192 48.80 39.37 49.31
CA ARG A 192 48.48 39.88 50.66
C ARG A 192 48.64 38.83 51.76
N ARG A 193 48.54 37.54 51.44
CA ARG A 193 48.75 36.44 52.40
C ARG A 193 50.23 36.17 52.65
N GLU A 194 51.08 36.34 51.65
CA GLU A 194 52.51 36.05 51.75
C GLU A 194 53.27 37.01 52.69
N VAL A 195 52.69 38.17 53.02
CA VAL A 195 53.32 39.18 53.89
C VAL A 195 53.12 38.92 55.40
N VAL A 196 52.31 37.93 55.81
CA VAL A 196 51.85 37.79 57.22
C VAL A 196 52.38 36.54 57.96
N ALA A 197 53.39 35.83 57.46
CA ALA A 197 53.96 34.68 58.18
C ALA A 197 55.41 34.91 58.66
N PRO A 198 55.65 35.16 59.97
CA PRO A 198 56.96 34.97 60.56
C PRO A 198 57.00 33.76 61.51
N ALA A 199 58.09 33.01 61.36
CA ALA A 199 58.93 32.40 62.38
C ALA A 199 58.28 31.55 63.49
N THR A 200 58.51 30.23 63.46
CA THR A 200 59.44 29.53 64.38
C THR A 200 59.20 28.02 64.29
N PHE A 201 60.15 27.27 63.75
CA PHE A 201 60.30 25.85 64.11
C PHE A 201 61.79 25.55 64.35
N LYS A 202 62.08 25.17 65.59
CA LYS A 202 63.39 24.80 66.12
C LYS A 202 63.80 23.42 65.62
N GLU A 203 65.08 23.30 65.27
CA GLU A 203 65.84 22.07 65.01
C GLU A 203 65.91 21.14 66.23
N ILE A 204 65.80 19.82 66.02
CA ILE A 204 66.34 18.76 66.90
C ILE A 204 66.85 17.58 66.03
N PRO A 205 68.01 16.94 66.32
CA PRO A 205 68.75 16.10 65.38
C PRO A 205 68.59 14.56 65.57
N LEU A 206 68.88 13.85 64.45
CA LEU A 206 69.31 12.46 64.22
C LEU A 206 69.19 11.38 65.32
N ALA A 207 68.50 10.26 65.02
CA ALA A 207 69.02 8.89 65.18
C ALA A 207 68.21 7.78 64.45
N THR A 208 68.96 6.88 63.80
CA THR A 208 68.68 5.47 63.37
C THR A 208 67.61 5.15 62.29
N PRO A 209 68.02 4.52 61.15
CA PRO A 209 67.13 4.10 60.08
C PRO A 209 66.86 2.59 60.15
N GLU A 210 65.64 2.16 60.48
CA GLU A 210 65.06 0.87 60.01
C GLU A 210 63.65 0.62 60.55
N ILE A 211 63.15 1.39 61.52
CA ILE A 211 61.75 1.32 62.00
C ILE A 211 60.87 2.44 61.38
N GLN A 212 61.46 3.41 60.68
CA GLN A 212 60.76 4.61 60.21
C GLN A 212 59.89 4.44 58.96
N GLU A 213 60.05 3.42 58.10
CA GLU A 213 59.22 3.34 56.89
C GLU A 213 57.74 3.05 57.16
N ARG A 214 57.39 2.28 58.21
CA ARG A 214 55.97 2.06 58.56
C ARG A 214 55.31 3.25 59.23
N GLU A 215 56.06 4.05 59.99
CA GLU A 215 55.54 5.30 60.58
C GLU A 215 55.49 6.45 59.57
N VAL A 216 56.44 6.52 58.63
CA VAL A 216 56.45 7.51 57.54
C VAL A 216 55.34 7.25 56.52
N VAL A 217 54.97 5.99 56.25
CA VAL A 217 53.81 5.68 55.41
C VAL A 217 52.50 6.05 56.12
N ARG A 218 52.35 5.74 57.42
CA ARG A 218 51.16 6.18 58.19
C ARG A 218 51.04 7.69 58.31
N THR A 219 52.14 8.40 58.53
CA THR A 219 52.10 9.88 58.56
C THR A 219 51.86 10.47 57.18
N LYS A 220 52.36 9.89 56.09
CA LYS A 220 52.02 10.32 54.73
C LYS A 220 50.56 10.10 54.37
N ASP A 221 49.96 8.99 54.80
CA ASP A 221 48.54 8.72 54.54
C ASP A 221 47.63 9.62 55.39
N VAL A 222 47.97 9.87 56.66
CA VAL A 222 47.25 10.83 57.52
C VAL A 222 47.37 12.27 56.99
N ILE A 223 48.56 12.67 56.52
CA ILE A 223 48.74 14.00 55.90
C ILE A 223 47.97 14.09 54.58
N ARG A 224 47.89 13.00 53.80
CA ARG A 224 47.13 12.97 52.55
C ARG A 224 45.63 13.07 52.81
N GLU A 225 45.10 12.31 53.77
CA GLU A 225 43.69 12.38 54.18
C GLU A 225 43.33 13.74 54.76
N GLN A 226 44.21 14.32 55.57
CA GLN A 226 44.03 15.67 56.11
C GLN A 226 44.04 16.72 55.00
N LEU A 227 44.97 16.64 54.04
CA LEU A 227 45.02 17.54 52.88
C LEU A 227 43.77 17.41 52.00
N THR A 228 43.24 16.20 51.82
CA THR A 228 42.00 16.01 51.05
C THR A 228 40.77 16.53 51.78
N CYS A 229 40.71 16.37 53.11
CA CYS A 229 39.62 16.92 53.92
C CYS A 229 39.67 18.45 53.94
N ASP A 230 40.85 19.04 54.12
CA ASP A 230 41.04 20.48 54.13
C ASP A 230 40.76 21.09 52.74
N PHE A 231 41.15 20.38 51.66
CA PHE A 231 40.81 20.77 50.29
C PHE A 231 39.30 20.71 50.03
N GLN A 232 38.64 19.64 50.47
CA GLN A 232 37.19 19.49 50.33
C GLN A 232 36.42 20.55 51.13
N ALA A 233 36.84 20.82 52.38
CA ALA A 233 36.26 21.87 53.20
C ALA A 233 36.47 23.27 52.58
N THR A 234 37.63 23.51 51.97
CA THR A 234 37.91 24.75 51.23
C THR A 234 37.01 24.89 50.01
N MET A 235 36.81 23.80 49.26
CA MET A 235 35.95 23.79 48.07
C MET A 235 34.46 23.97 48.44
N GLU A 236 33.99 23.35 49.51
CA GLU A 236 32.63 23.53 50.05
C GLU A 236 32.43 24.96 50.54
N SER A 237 33.43 25.56 51.21
CA SER A 237 33.40 26.96 51.63
C SER A 237 33.34 27.92 50.44
N GLN A 238 34.14 27.69 49.38
CA GLN A 238 34.08 28.48 48.15
C GLN A 238 32.74 28.33 47.41
N LEU A 239 32.18 27.12 47.36
CA LEU A 239 30.84 26.90 46.81
C LEU A 239 29.75 27.62 47.62
N ALA A 240 29.87 27.65 48.95
CA ALA A 240 28.96 28.39 49.81
C ALA A 240 29.05 29.91 49.56
N VAL A 241 30.27 30.44 49.41
CA VAL A 241 30.49 31.85 49.04
C VAL A 241 29.90 32.16 47.66
N LEU A 242 30.13 31.32 46.64
CA LEU A 242 29.56 31.50 45.31
C LEU A 242 28.02 31.43 45.31
N ARG A 243 27.42 30.52 46.10
CA ARG A 243 25.97 30.45 46.28
C ARG A 243 25.43 31.71 46.95
N GLN A 244 26.13 32.22 47.97
CA GLN A 244 25.76 33.45 48.65
C GLN A 244 25.92 34.66 47.73
N GLU A 245 26.99 34.75 46.95
CA GLU A 245 27.19 35.80 45.95
C GLU A 245 26.14 35.73 44.84
N LEU A 246 25.75 34.54 44.39
CA LEU A 246 24.66 34.35 43.44
C LEU A 246 23.34 34.82 44.03
N LEU A 247 23.02 34.46 45.28
CA LEU A 247 21.83 34.92 46.00
C LEU A 247 21.82 36.44 46.21
N VAL A 248 22.96 37.03 46.56
CA VAL A 248 23.11 38.47 46.70
C VAL A 248 23.04 39.16 45.34
N THR A 249 23.57 38.56 44.27
CA THR A 249 23.51 39.11 42.92
C THR A 249 22.10 39.01 42.34
N ILE A 250 21.39 37.91 42.58
CA ILE A 250 19.96 37.76 42.26
C ILE A 250 19.15 38.76 43.09
N GLY A 251 19.43 38.92 44.39
CA GLY A 251 18.76 39.91 45.25
C GLY A 251 19.08 41.37 44.93
N LYS A 252 20.26 41.66 44.35
CA LYS A 252 20.67 43.00 43.90
C LYS A 252 20.24 43.30 42.46
N LYS A 253 20.20 42.31 41.57
CA LYS A 253 19.78 42.47 40.16
C LYS A 253 18.29 42.29 39.96
N MET A 254 17.62 41.44 40.72
CA MET A 254 16.19 41.54 40.91
C MET A 254 15.93 42.55 42.02
N CYS A 255 16.11 43.81 41.68
CA CYS A 255 15.64 44.90 42.52
C CYS A 255 14.19 44.58 42.93
N LYS A 256 13.87 44.63 44.22
CA LYS A 256 12.47 44.56 44.70
C LYS A 256 11.57 45.51 43.89
N SER A 257 12.12 46.64 43.46
CA SER A 257 11.48 47.61 42.56
C SER A 257 11.24 47.12 41.12
N GLU A 258 12.08 46.24 40.57
CA GLU A 258 11.86 45.60 39.25
C GLU A 258 10.88 44.44 39.34
N ALA A 259 10.91 43.66 40.42
CA ALA A 259 9.89 42.63 40.68
C ALA A 259 8.51 43.26 40.91
N THR A 260 8.42 44.37 41.67
CA THR A 260 7.18 45.15 41.78
C THR A 260 6.84 45.90 40.50
N LYS A 261 7.80 46.32 39.66
CA LYS A 261 7.50 46.90 38.32
C LYS A 261 7.01 45.86 37.32
N LEU A 262 7.47 44.62 37.40
CA LEU A 262 6.99 43.50 36.59
C LEU A 262 5.61 43.04 37.06
N LEU A 263 5.37 42.99 38.37
CA LEU A 263 4.06 42.70 38.93
C LEU A 263 3.07 43.85 38.70
N SER A 264 3.50 45.12 38.81
CA SER A 264 2.66 46.27 38.48
C SER A 264 2.42 46.39 36.98
N ARG A 265 3.40 46.07 36.11
CA ARG A 265 3.16 45.96 34.65
C ARG A 265 2.21 44.83 34.29
N LYS A 266 2.18 43.73 35.04
CA LYS A 266 1.19 42.66 34.85
C LYS A 266 -0.21 43.08 35.34
N MET A 267 -0.27 43.91 36.39
CA MET A 267 -1.50 44.50 36.91
C MET A 267 -2.05 45.59 35.96
N ASP A 268 -1.18 46.44 35.41
CA ASP A 268 -1.48 47.45 34.38
C ASP A 268 -1.79 46.81 33.01
N ALA A 269 -1.21 45.65 32.70
CA ALA A 269 -1.59 44.89 31.50
C ALA A 269 -3.03 44.39 31.62
N MET A 270 -3.45 43.98 32.82
CA MET A 270 -4.81 43.52 33.06
C MET A 270 -5.81 44.68 33.05
N ASP A 271 -5.42 45.86 33.56
CA ASP A 271 -6.22 47.09 33.44
C ASP A 271 -6.22 47.66 32.02
N THR A 272 -5.16 47.50 31.23
CA THR A 272 -5.17 47.84 29.80
C THR A 272 -5.98 46.83 29.00
N TRP A 273 -5.97 45.53 29.30
CA TRP A 273 -6.91 44.55 28.73
C TRP A 273 -8.36 44.86 29.10
N LYS A 274 -8.62 45.31 30.33
CA LYS A 274 -9.94 45.75 30.78
C LYS A 274 -10.38 47.04 30.10
N GLN A 275 -9.51 48.03 29.98
CA GLN A 275 -9.79 49.27 29.23
C GLN A 275 -9.88 49.02 27.71
N LEU A 276 -9.16 48.03 27.16
CA LEU A 276 -9.26 47.62 25.76
C LEU A 276 -10.56 46.86 25.53
N ALA A 277 -11.03 46.05 26.49
CA ALA A 277 -12.35 45.42 26.46
C ALA A 277 -13.49 46.43 26.66
N GLU A 278 -13.28 47.48 27.45
CA GLU A 278 -14.26 48.57 27.65
C GLU A 278 -14.25 49.61 26.49
N LYS A 279 -13.15 49.76 25.75
CA LYS A 279 -13.03 50.65 24.58
C LYS A 279 -13.13 49.96 23.23
N ALA A 280 -13.06 48.64 23.19
CA ALA A 280 -13.43 47.87 22.01
C ALA A 280 -14.95 48.00 21.87
N ASP A 281 -15.36 48.84 20.93
CA ASP A 281 -16.74 48.91 20.49
C ASP A 281 -17.20 47.48 20.15
N GLY A 282 -18.01 46.89 21.03
CA GLY A 282 -18.38 45.47 20.96
C GLY A 282 -18.97 45.12 19.60
N THR A 283 -19.64 46.10 18.97
CA THR A 283 -20.19 45.99 17.62
C THR A 283 -19.09 45.77 16.56
N ARG A 284 -17.95 46.47 16.65
CA ARG A 284 -16.83 46.31 15.70
C ARG A 284 -16.06 45.00 15.91
N VAL A 285 -15.96 44.52 17.15
CA VAL A 285 -15.34 43.21 17.42
C VAL A 285 -16.23 42.08 16.92
N GLU A 286 -17.54 42.20 17.11
CA GLU A 286 -18.52 41.26 16.58
C GLU A 286 -18.54 41.26 15.04
N GLU A 287 -18.49 42.43 14.40
CA GLU A 287 -18.36 42.55 12.93
C GLU A 287 -17.07 41.89 12.40
N VAL A 288 -15.93 42.09 13.07
CA VAL A 288 -14.65 41.46 12.67
C VAL A 288 -14.69 39.96 12.91
N ALA A 289 -15.32 39.50 14.00
CA ALA A 289 -15.49 38.08 14.28
C ALA A 289 -16.41 37.40 13.25
N CYS A 290 -17.52 38.04 12.89
CA CYS A 290 -18.42 37.58 11.83
C CYS A 290 -17.71 37.56 10.47
N ALA A 291 -16.99 38.62 10.09
CA ALA A 291 -16.23 38.66 8.84
C ALA A 291 -15.13 37.58 8.78
N LEU A 292 -14.49 37.28 9.91
CA LEU A 292 -13.52 36.20 10.03
C LEU A 292 -14.18 34.83 9.90
N MET A 293 -15.32 34.60 10.56
CA MET A 293 -16.08 33.34 10.44
C MET A 293 -16.56 33.13 9.00
N ASP A 294 -17.07 34.17 8.33
CA ASP A 294 -17.46 34.11 6.92
C ASP A 294 -16.26 33.88 6.00
N SER A 295 -15.09 34.40 6.35
CA SER A 295 -13.85 34.14 5.60
C SER A 295 -13.36 32.70 5.79
N ILE A 296 -13.45 32.16 7.00
CA ILE A 296 -13.10 30.77 7.31
C ILE A 296 -14.07 29.83 6.60
N GLN A 297 -15.37 30.13 6.64
CA GLN A 297 -16.39 29.32 5.98
C GLN A 297 -16.22 29.30 4.47
N ARG A 298 -16.00 30.47 3.83
CA ARG A 298 -15.69 30.53 2.38
C ARG A 298 -14.40 29.80 2.02
N SER A 299 -13.39 29.87 2.88
CA SER A 299 -12.16 29.09 2.72
C SER A 299 -12.43 27.58 2.78
N GLN A 300 -13.27 27.13 3.72
CA GLN A 300 -13.61 25.71 3.87
C GLN A 300 -14.42 25.20 2.68
N GLU A 301 -15.43 25.97 2.23
CA GLU A 301 -16.22 25.67 1.03
C GLU A 301 -15.32 25.56 -0.21
N SER A 302 -14.38 26.49 -0.40
CA SER A 302 -13.42 26.44 -1.50
C SER A 302 -12.51 25.21 -1.44
N THR A 303 -12.04 24.81 -0.25
CA THR A 303 -11.21 23.59 -0.13
C THR A 303 -12.01 22.32 -0.38
N MET A 304 -13.31 22.32 -0.04
CA MET A 304 -14.20 21.19 -0.31
C MET A 304 -14.43 21.01 -1.81
N ASP A 305 -14.67 22.09 -2.54
CA ASP A 305 -14.80 22.09 -4.00
C ASP A 305 -13.52 21.55 -4.69
N ASP A 306 -12.34 21.90 -4.17
CA ASP A 306 -11.06 21.40 -4.70
C ASP A 306 -10.85 19.91 -4.40
N ILE A 307 -11.29 19.42 -3.24
CA ILE A 307 -11.28 17.99 -2.90
C ILE A 307 -12.21 17.19 -3.83
N ASP A 308 -13.41 17.71 -4.11
CA ASP A 308 -14.35 17.04 -5.01
C ASP A 308 -13.84 17.03 -6.46
N ARG A 309 -13.16 18.10 -6.90
CA ARG A 309 -12.44 18.11 -8.19
C ARG A 309 -11.32 17.08 -8.26
N LEU A 310 -10.54 16.93 -7.18
CA LEU A 310 -9.48 15.91 -7.11
C LEU A 310 -10.06 14.49 -7.13
N ARG A 311 -11.20 14.27 -6.46
CA ARG A 311 -11.91 12.99 -6.50
C ARG A 311 -12.39 12.65 -7.91
N GLN A 312 -13.01 13.60 -8.61
CA GLN A 312 -13.40 13.44 -10.02
C GLN A 312 -12.21 13.17 -10.95
N LEU A 313 -11.08 13.85 -10.76
CA LEU A 313 -9.86 13.59 -11.52
C LEU A 313 -9.29 12.20 -11.23
N ASN A 314 -9.34 11.74 -9.98
CA ASN A 314 -8.88 10.42 -9.60
C ASN A 314 -9.75 9.30 -10.20
N ASP A 315 -11.07 9.50 -10.20
CA ASP A 315 -12.01 8.57 -10.84
C ASP A 315 -11.76 8.49 -12.36
N SER A 316 -11.51 9.64 -13.02
CA SER A 316 -11.15 9.65 -14.44
C SER A 316 -9.76 9.05 -14.77
N LYS A 317 -8.83 9.04 -13.80
CA LYS A 317 -7.52 8.38 -13.95
C LYS A 317 -7.60 6.87 -13.79
N ALA A 318 -8.55 6.37 -13.00
CA ALA A 318 -8.82 4.93 -12.91
C ALA A 318 -9.28 4.39 -14.28
N ASP A 319 -10.16 5.12 -14.96
CA ASP A 319 -10.61 4.78 -16.33
C ASP A 319 -9.46 4.79 -17.35
N ALA A 320 -8.48 5.70 -17.19
CA ALA A 320 -7.31 5.76 -18.07
C ALA A 320 -6.33 4.59 -17.86
N LEU A 321 -6.17 4.10 -16.62
CA LEU A 321 -5.35 2.93 -16.32
C LEU A 321 -5.99 1.64 -16.84
N ASP A 322 -7.31 1.51 -16.72
CA ASP A 322 -8.05 0.40 -17.32
C ASP A 322 -7.93 0.42 -18.85
N LEU A 323 -7.95 1.61 -19.47
CA LEU A 323 -7.72 1.76 -20.91
C LEU A 323 -6.28 1.39 -21.33
N VAL A 324 -5.27 1.71 -20.52
CA VAL A 324 -3.88 1.26 -20.75
C VAL A 324 -3.77 -0.25 -20.65
N HIS A 325 -4.46 -0.89 -19.69
CA HIS A 325 -4.47 -2.34 -19.55
C HIS A 325 -5.18 -3.03 -20.72
N VAL A 326 -6.30 -2.48 -21.19
CA VAL A 326 -6.99 -2.93 -22.40
C VAL A 326 -6.11 -2.77 -23.64
N LYS A 327 -5.40 -1.64 -23.79
CA LYS A 327 -4.46 -1.42 -24.91
C LYS A 327 -3.30 -2.41 -24.91
N HIS A 328 -2.74 -2.71 -23.74
CA HIS A 328 -1.68 -3.70 -23.60
C HIS A 328 -2.17 -5.11 -23.95
N ASN A 329 -3.36 -5.49 -23.48
CA ASN A 329 -3.98 -6.76 -23.84
C ASN A 329 -4.29 -6.85 -25.34
N MET A 330 -4.73 -5.75 -25.97
CA MET A 330 -4.93 -5.68 -27.42
C MET A 330 -3.62 -5.89 -28.18
N HIS A 331 -2.51 -5.31 -27.72
CA HIS A 331 -1.20 -5.49 -28.37
C HIS A 331 -0.70 -6.94 -28.26
N ASN A 332 -0.92 -7.59 -27.13
CA ASN A 332 -0.59 -9.01 -26.95
C ASN A 332 -1.46 -9.93 -27.84
N ILE A 333 -2.75 -9.60 -28.04
CA ILE A 333 -3.61 -10.34 -28.96
C ILE A 333 -3.16 -10.15 -30.41
N LEU A 334 -2.80 -8.92 -30.80
CA LEU A 334 -2.30 -8.63 -32.15
C LEU A 334 -0.98 -9.34 -32.44
N SER A 335 -0.04 -9.39 -31.48
CA SER A 335 1.23 -10.09 -31.69
C SER A 335 1.05 -11.61 -31.83
N VAL A 336 0.12 -12.20 -31.08
CA VAL A 336 -0.25 -13.62 -31.25
C VAL A 336 -0.88 -13.86 -32.63
N ALA A 337 -1.77 -12.97 -33.08
CA ALA A 337 -2.38 -13.06 -34.39
C ALA A 337 -1.34 -12.94 -35.53
N GLU A 338 -0.38 -12.03 -35.42
CA GLU A 338 0.73 -11.89 -36.37
C GLU A 338 1.62 -13.13 -36.39
N SER A 339 1.90 -13.72 -35.22
CA SER A 339 2.66 -14.98 -35.12
C SER A 339 1.93 -16.13 -35.82
N ILE A 340 0.63 -16.28 -35.58
CA ILE A 340 -0.20 -17.31 -36.24
C ILE A 340 -0.24 -17.08 -37.75
N GLN A 341 -0.36 -15.83 -38.21
CA GLN A 341 -0.35 -15.49 -39.62
C GLN A 341 0.99 -15.88 -40.29
N HIS A 342 2.11 -15.67 -39.58
CA HIS A 342 3.43 -16.06 -40.04
C HIS A 342 3.59 -17.58 -40.11
N GLU A 343 3.14 -18.32 -39.09
CA GLU A 343 3.16 -19.79 -39.10
C GLU A 343 2.26 -20.37 -40.19
N LEU A 344 1.08 -19.80 -40.43
CA LEU A 344 0.20 -20.19 -41.53
C LEU A 344 0.84 -19.95 -42.89
N SER A 345 1.52 -18.82 -43.05
CA SER A 345 2.23 -18.49 -44.29
C SER A 345 3.42 -19.42 -44.52
N ALA A 346 4.16 -19.78 -43.46
CA ALA A 346 5.23 -20.76 -43.51
C ALA A 346 4.70 -22.16 -43.85
N LEU A 347 3.59 -22.57 -43.23
CA LEU A 347 2.92 -23.84 -43.52
C LEU A 347 2.43 -23.88 -44.98
N GLN A 348 1.82 -22.80 -45.47
CA GLN A 348 1.38 -22.65 -46.85
C GLN A 348 2.56 -22.78 -47.83
N HIS A 349 3.72 -22.21 -47.51
CA HIS A 349 4.93 -22.35 -48.31
C HIS A 349 5.43 -23.80 -48.36
N VAL A 350 5.48 -24.47 -47.20
CA VAL A 350 5.89 -25.89 -47.10
C VAL A 350 4.93 -26.80 -47.85
N VAL A 351 3.62 -26.53 -47.77
CA VAL A 351 2.60 -27.24 -48.55
C VAL A 351 2.82 -27.01 -50.04
N ASN A 352 3.01 -25.78 -50.49
CA ASN A 352 3.24 -25.49 -51.92
C ASN A 352 4.55 -26.09 -52.48
N GLU A 353 5.60 -26.20 -51.67
CA GLU A 353 6.89 -26.75 -52.11
C GLU A 353 6.94 -28.28 -52.09
N LYS A 354 6.23 -28.94 -51.17
CA LYS A 354 6.37 -30.40 -50.93
C LYS A 354 5.17 -31.22 -51.36
N MET A 355 4.05 -30.60 -51.68
CA MET A 355 2.83 -31.32 -52.02
C MET A 355 2.89 -31.84 -53.46
N THR A 356 2.98 -33.16 -53.59
CA THR A 356 3.00 -33.81 -54.89
C THR A 356 1.58 -33.91 -55.45
N VAL A 357 1.45 -34.14 -56.77
CA VAL A 357 0.14 -34.30 -57.42
C VAL A 357 -0.68 -35.46 -56.84
N ALA A 358 -0.02 -36.45 -56.20
CA ALA A 358 -0.69 -37.52 -55.45
C ALA A 358 -1.34 -37.00 -54.17
N ASP A 359 -0.64 -36.16 -53.41
CA ASP A 359 -1.13 -35.53 -52.18
C ASP A 359 -2.29 -34.56 -52.46
N VAL A 360 -2.27 -33.84 -53.60
CA VAL A 360 -3.39 -33.00 -54.08
C VAL A 360 -4.65 -33.82 -54.32
N LYS A 361 -4.51 -35.04 -54.85
CA LYS A 361 -5.63 -35.93 -55.15
C LYS A 361 -6.22 -36.55 -53.88
N GLU A 362 -5.39 -36.82 -52.87
CA GLU A 362 -5.82 -37.23 -51.53
C GLU A 362 -6.48 -36.08 -50.75
N LEU A 363 -5.96 -34.85 -50.89
CA LEU A 363 -6.54 -33.63 -50.32
C LEU A 363 -7.87 -33.23 -50.95
N LEU A 364 -8.07 -33.43 -52.26
CA LEU A 364 -9.37 -33.21 -52.91
C LEU A 364 -10.42 -34.23 -52.43
N ASN A 365 -10.00 -35.48 -52.18
CA ASN A 365 -10.89 -36.48 -51.60
C ASN A 365 -11.21 -36.16 -50.13
N SER A 366 -10.26 -35.63 -49.36
CA SER A 366 -10.50 -35.17 -47.98
C SER A 366 -11.20 -33.81 -47.88
N GLN A 367 -11.23 -33.01 -48.95
CA GLN A 367 -12.00 -31.76 -49.04
C GLN A 367 -13.52 -32.02 -49.09
N SER A 368 -13.96 -33.18 -49.59
CA SER A 368 -15.35 -33.62 -49.45
C SER A 368 -15.70 -33.93 -47.98
N THR A 369 -14.74 -34.48 -47.24
CA THR A 369 -14.82 -34.70 -45.79
C THR A 369 -14.72 -33.38 -45.01
N MET A 370 -13.96 -32.41 -45.50
CA MET A 370 -13.80 -31.08 -44.90
C MET A 370 -15.08 -30.24 -45.06
N ASN A 371 -15.83 -30.37 -46.16
CA ASN A 371 -17.16 -29.74 -46.27
C ASN A 371 -18.14 -30.33 -45.26
N GLY A 372 -18.13 -31.66 -45.07
CA GLY A 372 -18.89 -32.32 -43.99
C GLY A 372 -18.43 -31.91 -42.60
N LEU A 373 -17.12 -31.71 -42.40
CA LEU A 373 -16.54 -31.19 -41.16
C LEU A 373 -16.90 -29.72 -40.95
N GLN A 374 -17.01 -28.92 -42.00
CA GLN A 374 -17.35 -27.50 -41.93
C GLN A 374 -18.86 -27.30 -41.69
N GLU A 375 -19.71 -28.20 -42.18
CA GLU A 375 -21.11 -28.30 -41.76
C GLU A 375 -21.26 -28.83 -40.34
N ALA A 376 -20.44 -29.79 -39.92
CA ALA A 376 -20.41 -30.26 -38.54
C ALA A 376 -19.88 -29.18 -37.59
N ILE A 377 -18.87 -28.40 -37.99
CA ILE A 377 -18.36 -27.25 -37.25
C ILE A 377 -19.41 -26.15 -37.22
N LYS A 378 -20.14 -25.85 -38.30
CA LYS A 378 -21.27 -24.92 -38.24
C LYS A 378 -22.39 -25.41 -37.32
N GLN A 379 -22.69 -26.71 -37.32
CA GLN A 379 -23.67 -27.29 -36.40
C GLN A 379 -23.18 -27.23 -34.95
N VAL A 380 -21.90 -27.50 -34.71
CA VAL A 380 -21.25 -27.37 -33.41
C VAL A 380 -21.19 -25.90 -33.00
N GLU A 381 -20.80 -24.95 -33.84
CA GLU A 381 -20.82 -23.50 -33.56
C GLU A 381 -22.22 -22.98 -33.28
N SER A 382 -23.25 -23.51 -33.97
CA SER A 382 -24.64 -23.18 -33.68
C SER A 382 -25.12 -23.79 -32.36
N ALA A 383 -24.67 -24.99 -32.00
CA ALA A 383 -24.98 -25.63 -30.72
C ALA A 383 -24.18 -25.00 -29.55
N VAL A 384 -22.93 -24.65 -29.79
CA VAL A 384 -21.97 -24.02 -28.87
C VAL A 384 -22.34 -22.56 -28.65
N SER A 385 -22.90 -21.85 -29.62
CA SER A 385 -23.45 -20.49 -29.40
C SER A 385 -24.67 -20.48 -28.47
N ASP A 386 -25.41 -21.58 -28.39
CA ASP A 386 -26.52 -21.76 -27.44
C ASP A 386 -26.07 -22.41 -26.11
N GLU A 387 -24.93 -23.13 -26.08
CA GLU A 387 -24.52 -23.99 -24.97
C GLU A 387 -23.21 -23.55 -24.26
N PHE A 388 -22.45 -22.60 -24.80
CA PHE A 388 -21.42 -21.89 -24.02
C PHE A 388 -22.11 -21.02 -22.99
N THR A 389 -22.12 -21.54 -21.75
CA THR A 389 -22.53 -20.87 -20.51
C THR A 389 -23.22 -19.55 -20.78
N THR A 390 -24.53 -19.60 -21.07
CA THR A 390 -25.33 -18.38 -21.26
C THR A 390 -24.92 -17.38 -20.19
N LYS A 391 -24.80 -16.10 -20.54
CA LYS A 391 -24.43 -15.02 -19.61
C LYS A 391 -25.09 -15.17 -18.22
N SER A 392 -26.32 -15.70 -18.19
CA SER A 392 -27.06 -16.08 -17.00
C SER A 392 -26.37 -17.09 -16.06
N GLN A 393 -25.72 -18.13 -16.58
CA GLN A 393 -24.99 -19.15 -15.82
C GLN A 393 -23.68 -18.60 -15.27
N PHE A 394 -22.95 -17.80 -16.06
CA PHE A 394 -21.77 -17.09 -15.57
C PHE A 394 -22.15 -16.09 -14.46
N ASP A 395 -23.22 -15.32 -14.66
CA ASP A 395 -23.76 -14.40 -13.66
C ASP A 395 -24.24 -15.14 -12.40
N SER A 396 -24.78 -16.34 -12.55
CA SER A 396 -25.18 -17.21 -11.43
C SER A 396 -23.96 -17.71 -10.66
N MET A 397 -22.93 -18.20 -11.35
CA MET A 397 -21.69 -18.66 -10.73
C MET A 397 -20.95 -17.51 -10.05
N ASN A 398 -20.88 -16.33 -10.67
CA ASN A 398 -20.30 -15.13 -10.07
C ASN A 398 -21.09 -14.72 -8.81
N ARG A 399 -22.43 -14.78 -8.84
CA ARG A 399 -23.27 -14.56 -7.65
C ARG A 399 -22.98 -15.57 -6.53
N GLN A 400 -22.80 -16.86 -6.86
CA GLN A 400 -22.44 -17.88 -5.87
C GLN A 400 -21.04 -17.66 -5.29
N VAL A 401 -20.04 -17.37 -6.12
CA VAL A 401 -18.68 -17.05 -5.65
C VAL A 401 -18.68 -15.81 -4.77
N GLN A 402 -19.45 -14.77 -5.13
CA GLN A 402 -19.62 -13.59 -4.29
C GLN A 402 -20.33 -13.90 -2.97
N ALA A 403 -21.34 -14.78 -2.97
CA ALA A 403 -22.02 -15.22 -1.75
C ALA A 403 -21.08 -15.99 -0.82
N ILE A 404 -20.32 -16.96 -1.35
CA ILE A 404 -19.31 -17.71 -0.59
C ILE A 404 -18.22 -16.76 -0.07
N THR A 405 -17.75 -15.83 -0.90
CA THR A 405 -16.75 -14.83 -0.50
C THR A 405 -17.28 -13.94 0.62
N ARG A 406 -18.56 -13.51 0.56
CA ARG A 406 -19.20 -12.76 1.65
C ARG A 406 -19.32 -13.59 2.91
N GLN A 407 -19.69 -14.86 2.79
CA GLN A 407 -19.79 -15.78 3.93
C GLN A 407 -18.43 -15.97 4.61
N LEU A 408 -17.37 -16.29 3.84
CA LEU A 408 -16.02 -16.43 4.35
C LEU A 408 -15.49 -15.12 4.97
N ARG A 409 -15.78 -13.96 4.37
CA ARG A 409 -15.43 -12.65 4.95
C ARG A 409 -16.19 -12.36 6.24
N SER A 410 -17.42 -12.85 6.38
CA SER A 410 -18.20 -12.70 7.61
C SER A 410 -17.69 -13.58 8.75
N GLU A 411 -17.02 -14.69 8.42
CA GLU A 411 -16.39 -15.58 9.40
C GLU A 411 -14.96 -15.12 9.76
N ILE A 412 -14.26 -14.46 8.84
CA ILE A 412 -12.89 -13.98 9.05
C ILE A 412 -12.90 -12.49 9.38
N TYR A 413 -12.90 -12.17 10.67
CA TYR A 413 -12.71 -10.80 11.15
C TYR A 413 -11.22 -10.48 11.25
N GLN A 414 -10.68 -9.74 10.29
CA GLN A 414 -9.27 -9.38 10.23
C GLN A 414 -9.07 -7.96 9.73
N ALA A 415 -8.16 -7.23 10.37
CA ALA A 415 -7.70 -5.93 9.91
C ALA A 415 -6.16 -5.84 9.95
N ARG A 416 -5.57 -5.15 8.97
CA ARG A 416 -4.13 -4.94 8.84
C ARG A 416 -3.81 -3.48 8.53
N TYR A 417 -2.89 -2.92 9.30
CA TYR A 417 -2.45 -1.54 9.22
C TYR A 417 -0.93 -1.47 9.03
N ILE A 418 -0.45 -0.45 8.32
CA ILE A 418 0.97 -0.20 8.09
C ILE A 418 1.35 1.15 8.69
N TRP A 419 2.52 1.18 9.34
CA TRP A 419 3.21 2.38 9.80
C TRP A 419 4.43 2.64 8.91
N LYS A 420 4.37 3.70 8.09
CA LYS A 420 5.43 4.07 7.13
C LYS A 420 6.31 5.22 7.63
N ASP A 421 5.73 6.16 8.36
CA ASP A 421 6.38 7.42 8.70
C ASP A 421 7.48 7.23 9.75
N GLY A 422 7.30 6.22 10.60
CA GLY A 422 8.32 5.76 11.53
C GLY A 422 8.57 6.64 12.74
N CYS A 423 7.90 7.78 12.85
CA CYS A 423 7.93 8.62 14.03
C CYS A 423 6.68 8.32 14.88
N PRO A 424 6.83 8.04 16.19
CA PRO A 424 5.69 7.89 17.09
C PRO A 424 5.00 9.25 17.29
N SER A 425 3.76 9.21 17.77
CA SER A 425 3.00 10.40 18.12
C SER A 425 3.59 11.11 19.35
N ALA A 426 3.08 12.30 19.66
CA ALA A 426 3.41 12.99 20.92
C ALA A 426 3.09 12.17 22.19
N LYS A 427 2.18 11.18 22.10
CA LYS A 427 1.86 10.25 23.20
C LYS A 427 2.79 9.02 23.24
N GLN A 428 3.84 8.97 22.41
CA GLN A 428 4.68 7.79 22.22
C GLN A 428 3.87 6.56 21.77
N THR A 429 2.86 6.79 20.91
CA THR A 429 2.01 5.77 20.31
C THR A 429 2.17 5.75 18.79
N ILE A 430 1.98 4.58 18.18
CA ILE A 430 2.17 4.41 16.74
C ILE A 430 0.93 4.89 15.99
N GLN A 431 1.07 5.99 15.23
CA GLN A 431 0.04 6.43 14.29
C GLN A 431 0.11 5.63 13.00
N TRP A 432 -0.94 4.88 12.71
CA TRP A 432 -0.99 4.08 11.49
C TRP A 432 -1.16 4.98 10.27
N SER A 433 -0.40 4.70 9.23
CA SER A 433 -0.37 5.51 7.99
C SER A 433 -1.30 4.96 6.91
N SER A 434 -1.66 3.68 6.95
CA SER A 434 -2.47 3.04 5.91
C SER A 434 -3.18 1.79 6.43
N GLN A 435 -4.43 1.60 6.01
CA GLN A 435 -5.17 0.36 6.17
C GLN A 435 -5.07 -0.47 4.89
N VAL A 436 -4.47 -1.66 4.99
CA VAL A 436 -4.27 -2.56 3.83
C VAL A 436 -5.45 -3.50 3.67
N VAL A 437 -5.94 -4.04 4.79
CA VAL A 437 -7.04 -4.99 4.84
C VAL A 437 -7.92 -4.62 6.01
N ASN A 438 -9.23 -4.63 5.81
CA ASN A 438 -10.21 -4.62 6.89
C ASN A 438 -11.44 -5.36 6.37
N THR A 439 -11.63 -6.60 6.81
CA THR A 439 -12.72 -7.44 6.32
C THR A 439 -14.09 -6.99 6.85
N ASN A 440 -14.11 -6.21 7.93
CA ASN A 440 -15.33 -5.69 8.52
C ASN A 440 -15.09 -4.33 9.21
N ALA A 441 -15.38 -3.26 8.48
CA ALA A 441 -15.21 -1.88 8.94
C ALA A 441 -16.09 -1.52 10.15
N ASP A 442 -17.21 -2.21 10.35
CA ASP A 442 -18.11 -1.97 11.50
C ASP A 442 -17.52 -2.52 12.82
N ILE A 443 -16.57 -3.45 12.74
CA ILE A 443 -15.93 -4.07 13.89
C ILE A 443 -14.58 -3.42 14.19
N PHE A 444 -13.76 -3.19 13.16
CA PHE A 444 -12.45 -2.56 13.26
C PHE A 444 -12.55 -1.10 12.81
N LEU A 445 -12.95 -0.24 13.75
CA LEU A 445 -13.08 1.19 13.51
C LEU A 445 -11.72 1.85 13.65
N TRP A 446 -11.19 2.36 12.54
CA TRP A 446 -9.93 3.10 12.49
C TRP A 446 -10.07 4.30 11.56
N GLN A 447 -9.39 5.40 11.91
CA GLN A 447 -9.34 6.62 11.11
C GLN A 447 -7.89 6.89 10.68
N PHE A 448 -7.71 7.44 9.48
CA PHE A 448 -6.39 7.77 8.97
C PHE A 448 -5.60 8.65 9.96
N GLY A 449 -4.37 8.25 10.27
CA GLY A 449 -3.49 8.95 11.22
C GLY A 449 -3.82 8.71 12.70
N SER A 450 -4.84 7.90 13.01
CA SER A 450 -5.13 7.49 14.38
C SER A 450 -4.12 6.46 14.88
N ASP A 451 -3.77 6.57 16.15
CA ASP A 451 -2.94 5.66 16.93
C ASP A 451 -3.72 4.50 17.55
N GLU A 452 -5.05 4.57 17.52
CA GLU A 452 -5.95 3.61 18.15
C GLU A 452 -6.83 2.91 17.11
N VAL A 453 -7.00 1.60 17.27
CA VAL A 453 -8.02 0.82 16.55
C VAL A 453 -9.10 0.43 17.53
N LYS A 454 -10.34 0.87 17.29
CA LYS A 454 -11.48 0.54 18.14
C LYS A 454 -12.16 -0.73 17.66
N LEU A 455 -12.25 -1.70 18.56
CA LEU A 455 -12.81 -3.03 18.37
C LEU A 455 -14.20 -3.08 18.99
N VAL A 456 -15.25 -3.12 18.16
CA VAL A 456 -16.63 -3.02 18.65
C VAL A 456 -17.08 -4.27 19.40
N LEU A 457 -16.73 -5.46 18.91
CA LEU A 457 -17.19 -6.72 19.49
C LEU A 457 -16.27 -7.21 20.62
N PRO A 458 -16.81 -7.73 21.74
CA PRO A 458 -16.02 -8.43 22.75
C PRO A 458 -15.54 -9.79 22.23
N GLY A 459 -14.47 -10.34 22.81
CA GLY A 459 -14.03 -11.71 22.55
C GLY A 459 -12.52 -11.87 22.56
N LEU A 460 -12.05 -13.01 22.05
CA LEU A 460 -10.62 -13.29 21.91
C LEU A 460 -10.10 -12.72 20.59
N TYR A 461 -9.02 -11.97 20.67
CA TYR A 461 -8.33 -11.37 19.54
C TYR A 461 -6.89 -11.82 19.51
N HIS A 462 -6.38 -12.00 18.31
CA HIS A 462 -4.98 -12.25 18.01
C HIS A 462 -4.36 -10.98 17.44
N LEU A 463 -3.41 -10.42 18.17
CA LEU A 463 -2.64 -9.25 17.77
C LEU A 463 -1.25 -9.71 17.34
N GLN A 464 -0.92 -9.43 16.08
CA GLN A 464 0.42 -9.62 15.54
C GLN A 464 0.93 -8.29 15.03
N ALA A 465 2.10 -7.87 15.49
CA ALA A 465 2.77 -6.69 14.96
C ALA A 465 4.23 -6.99 14.68
N ALA A 466 4.82 -6.28 13.72
CA ALA A 466 6.26 -6.33 13.51
C ALA A 466 6.83 -4.95 13.23
N PHE A 467 8.04 -4.69 13.73
CA PHE A 467 8.73 -3.40 13.63
C PHE A 467 10.14 -3.57 13.09
N PHE A 468 10.41 -2.92 11.96
CA PHE A 468 11.67 -2.94 11.24
C PHE A 468 12.50 -1.72 11.63
N THR A 469 13.33 -1.89 12.65
CA THR A 469 14.15 -0.85 13.26
C THR A 469 15.55 -1.36 13.59
N ASN A 470 16.54 -0.47 13.59
CA ASN A 470 17.91 -0.78 14.02
C ASN A 470 18.07 -0.76 15.55
N TYR A 471 17.03 -0.32 16.25
CA TYR A 471 17.07 -0.16 17.70
C TYR A 471 16.35 -1.30 18.42
N TYR A 472 16.41 -1.23 19.74
CA TYR A 472 15.73 -2.13 20.66
C TYR A 472 14.63 -1.37 21.39
N PRO A 473 13.54 -0.99 20.69
CA PRO A 473 12.43 -0.29 21.30
C PRO A 473 11.75 -1.15 22.35
N VAL A 474 11.18 -0.46 23.32
CA VAL A 474 10.19 -0.97 24.24
C VAL A 474 8.82 -0.82 23.60
N ILE A 475 8.18 -1.95 23.32
CA ILE A 475 6.85 -1.96 22.70
C ILE A 475 5.82 -2.38 23.74
N GLN A 476 4.80 -1.55 23.94
CA GLN A 476 3.70 -1.87 24.83
C GLN A 476 2.40 -2.00 24.04
N VAL A 477 1.64 -3.06 24.30
CA VAL A 477 0.27 -3.18 23.80
C VAL A 477 -0.64 -2.52 24.81
N LEU A 478 -1.34 -1.46 24.40
CA LEU A 478 -2.29 -0.73 25.21
C LEU A 478 -3.71 -1.15 24.86
N VAL A 479 -4.51 -1.47 25.88
CA VAL A 479 -5.95 -1.74 25.77
C VAL A 479 -6.69 -0.70 26.61
N ASN A 480 -7.51 0.13 25.99
CA ASN A 480 -8.21 1.26 26.62
C ASN A 480 -7.27 2.23 27.36
N GLY A 481 -6.05 2.41 26.83
CA GLY A 481 -5.02 3.26 27.43
C GLY A 481 -4.17 2.59 28.53
N GLU A 482 -4.49 1.36 28.94
CA GLU A 482 -3.74 0.62 29.95
C GLU A 482 -2.83 -0.45 29.32
N PRO A 483 -1.61 -0.68 29.84
CA PRO A 483 -0.70 -1.68 29.28
C PRO A 483 -1.18 -3.11 29.56
N ALA A 484 -1.46 -3.86 28.50
CA ALA A 484 -1.89 -5.25 28.55
C ALA A 484 -0.75 -6.25 28.29
N ALA A 485 0.23 -5.86 27.47
CA ALA A 485 1.42 -6.65 27.21
C ALA A 485 2.64 -5.75 26.97
N PHE A 486 3.82 -6.28 27.26
CA PHE A 486 5.08 -5.55 27.21
C PHE A 486 6.15 -6.43 26.54
N LEU A 487 6.76 -5.92 25.48
CA LEU A 487 7.92 -6.54 24.85
C LEU A 487 9.13 -5.64 25.09
N HIS A 488 10.09 -6.17 25.84
CA HIS A 488 11.38 -5.55 26.04
C HIS A 488 12.43 -6.41 25.35
N SER A 489 13.12 -5.84 24.36
CA SER A 489 14.27 -6.51 23.79
C SER A 489 15.45 -6.28 24.74
N THR A 490 15.67 -7.20 25.67
CA THR A 490 16.85 -7.16 26.53
C THR A 490 18.09 -7.34 25.66
N ASP A 491 18.92 -6.30 25.59
CA ASP A 491 20.25 -6.32 24.95
C ASP A 491 21.26 -7.10 25.82
N SER A 492 20.80 -8.19 26.44
CA SER A 492 21.49 -8.87 27.52
C SER A 492 22.60 -9.75 26.94
N LYS A 493 23.83 -9.25 27.10
CA LYS A 493 25.07 -10.06 27.05
C LYS A 493 25.12 -11.16 28.13
N GLU A 494 24.10 -11.29 28.98
CA GLU A 494 23.99 -12.36 29.97
C GLU A 494 23.39 -13.63 29.35
N VAL A 495 24.28 -14.40 28.74
CA VAL A 495 24.05 -15.74 28.19
C VAL A 495 23.74 -16.72 29.32
N THR A 496 22.49 -16.79 29.77
CA THR A 496 22.02 -17.89 30.63
C THR A 496 20.57 -18.30 30.35
N SER A 497 20.21 -18.63 29.10
CA SER A 497 19.25 -19.71 28.84
C SER A 497 19.18 -20.06 27.35
N SER A 498 18.76 -21.29 27.08
CA SER A 498 18.81 -22.11 25.87
C SER A 498 18.01 -21.66 24.63
N GLN A 499 17.68 -20.37 24.47
CA GLN A 499 17.02 -19.89 23.25
C GLN A 499 18.00 -19.21 22.28
N PRO A 500 17.98 -19.55 20.98
CA PRO A 500 18.83 -18.89 19.99
C PRO A 500 18.41 -17.43 19.86
N VAL A 501 19.25 -16.53 20.35
CA VAL A 501 19.08 -15.08 20.18
C VAL A 501 19.34 -14.76 18.71
N VAL A 502 18.27 -14.45 17.96
CA VAL A 502 18.39 -14.00 16.58
C VAL A 502 18.94 -12.57 16.59
N GLN A 503 20.21 -12.42 16.25
CA GLN A 503 20.84 -11.10 16.12
C GLN A 503 20.36 -10.41 14.83
N ARG A 504 19.79 -9.22 14.95
CA ARG A 504 19.45 -8.38 13.78
C ARG A 504 20.73 -7.76 13.23
N LEU A 505 21.04 -8.05 11.96
CA LEU A 505 22.16 -7.45 11.25
C LEU A 505 21.66 -6.34 10.32
N ARG A 506 22.45 -5.28 10.18
CA ARG A 506 22.16 -4.19 9.26
C ARG A 506 22.36 -4.68 7.83
N HIS A 507 21.32 -4.57 7.00
CA HIS A 507 21.40 -4.90 5.58
C HIS A 507 21.60 -3.61 4.75
N SER A 508 22.24 -3.73 3.59
CA SER A 508 22.51 -2.58 2.69
C SER A 508 21.21 -1.91 2.20
N ALA A 509 20.14 -2.69 2.04
CA ALA A 509 18.82 -2.21 1.67
C ALA A 509 17.97 -1.67 2.84
N GLY A 510 18.54 -1.51 4.05
CA GLY A 510 17.84 -1.02 5.24
C GLY A 510 17.45 -2.13 6.23
N ASN A 511 16.37 -1.92 6.97
CA ASN A 511 15.94 -2.82 8.06
C ASN A 511 15.11 -3.98 7.50
N VAL A 512 15.75 -5.09 7.14
CA VAL A 512 15.09 -6.26 6.53
C VAL A 512 14.52 -7.22 7.58
N ALA A 513 15.11 -7.23 8.78
CA ALA A 513 14.63 -8.01 9.92
C ALA A 513 14.04 -7.07 10.99
N GLY A 514 12.96 -7.51 11.65
CA GLY A 514 12.23 -6.72 12.63
C GLY A 514 11.97 -7.45 13.95
N LEU A 515 11.47 -6.71 14.94
CA LEU A 515 10.92 -7.22 16.19
C LEU A 515 9.47 -7.63 15.96
N ALA A 516 9.09 -8.84 16.35
CA ALA A 516 7.72 -9.30 16.29
C ALA A 516 7.06 -9.29 17.68
N VAL A 517 5.80 -8.86 17.72
CA VAL A 517 4.90 -8.96 18.86
C VAL A 517 3.77 -9.91 18.46
N ASP A 518 3.57 -10.97 19.22
CA ASP A 518 2.52 -11.96 18.95
C ASP A 518 1.78 -12.26 20.27
N VAL A 519 0.55 -11.75 20.40
CA VAL A 519 -0.20 -11.74 21.67
C VAL A 519 -1.68 -12.08 21.43
N PHE A 520 -2.26 -12.88 22.32
CA PHE A 520 -3.69 -13.13 22.39
C PHE A 520 -4.33 -12.27 23.48
N LEU A 521 -5.39 -11.54 23.14
CA LEU A 521 -6.06 -10.57 24.00
C LEU A 521 -7.52 -10.97 24.19
N ALA A 522 -7.96 -11.10 25.44
CA ALA A 522 -9.38 -11.22 25.78
C ALA A 522 -9.94 -9.82 26.01
N LEU A 523 -10.73 -9.31 25.06
CA LEU A 523 -11.14 -7.91 25.02
C LEU A 523 -12.64 -7.73 25.36
N PRO A 524 -13.00 -6.73 26.20
CA PRO A 524 -14.39 -6.33 26.37
C PRO A 524 -14.93 -5.63 25.11
N ALA A 525 -16.24 -5.38 25.09
CA ALA A 525 -16.88 -4.69 23.98
C ALA A 525 -16.34 -3.25 23.86
N ARG A 526 -16.19 -2.76 22.62
CA ARG A 526 -15.74 -1.40 22.32
C ARG A 526 -14.34 -1.06 22.85
N SER A 527 -13.45 -2.05 22.92
CA SER A 527 -12.06 -1.85 23.35
C SER A 527 -11.27 -1.01 22.34
N GLN A 528 -10.41 -0.12 22.81
CA GLN A 528 -9.42 0.60 21.99
C GLN A 528 -8.07 -0.10 22.14
N VAL A 529 -7.43 -0.43 21.01
CA VAL A 529 -6.10 -1.03 21.01
C VAL A 529 -5.12 -0.05 20.37
N ALA A 530 -4.02 0.23 21.07
CA ALA A 530 -2.90 1.04 20.57
C ALA A 530 -1.58 0.34 20.88
N LEU A 531 -0.52 0.72 20.16
CA LEU A 531 0.84 0.28 20.44
C LEU A 531 1.69 1.49 20.84
N SER A 532 2.33 1.40 21.99
CA SER A 532 3.36 2.37 22.41
C SER A 532 4.72 1.95 21.89
N TYR A 533 5.51 2.95 21.49
CA TYR A 533 6.85 2.83 20.95
C TYR A 533 7.68 4.00 21.48
N ASP A 534 8.77 3.71 22.18
CA ASP A 534 9.52 4.67 23.01
C ASP A 534 10.68 5.37 22.29
N ILE A 535 10.99 4.98 21.05
CA ILE A 535 12.11 5.53 20.29
C ILE A 535 11.62 6.53 19.25
N ASP A 536 12.19 7.73 19.22
CA ASP A 536 11.86 8.78 18.25
C ASP A 536 12.67 8.65 16.94
N GLU A 537 12.85 7.42 16.45
CA GLU A 537 13.61 7.13 15.24
C GLU A 537 12.77 6.37 14.22
N LYS A 538 13.03 6.67 12.93
CA LYS A 538 12.31 6.12 11.79
C LYS A 538 12.30 4.59 11.81
N ALA A 539 11.16 4.04 12.21
CA ALA A 539 10.85 2.63 12.05
C ALA A 539 9.82 2.41 10.93
N GLN A 540 9.65 1.16 10.52
CA GLN A 540 8.48 0.76 9.74
C GLN A 540 7.83 -0.40 10.44
N GLY A 541 6.53 -0.57 10.28
CA GLY A 541 5.87 -1.70 10.90
C GLY A 541 4.51 -2.00 10.34
N PHE A 542 3.95 -3.11 10.80
CA PHE A 542 2.57 -3.44 10.56
C PHE A 542 1.90 -3.94 11.83
N LEU A 543 0.59 -3.79 11.88
CA LEU A 543 -0.29 -4.38 12.87
C LEU A 543 -1.32 -5.23 12.15
N ASN A 544 -1.54 -6.44 12.63
CA ASN A 544 -2.58 -7.36 12.19
C ASN A 544 -3.42 -7.71 13.42
N LEU A 545 -4.73 -7.48 13.32
CA LEU A 545 -5.71 -7.80 14.34
C LEU A 545 -6.67 -8.82 13.74
N ARG A 546 -6.85 -9.95 14.41
CA ARG A 546 -7.78 -11.00 14.01
C ARG A 546 -8.67 -11.39 15.17
N LYS A 547 -9.99 -11.42 14.99
CA LYS A 547 -10.90 -12.05 15.96
C LYS A 547 -10.81 -13.57 15.78
N LEU A 548 -10.74 -14.30 16.88
CA LEU A 548 -10.69 -15.77 16.88
C LEU A 548 -12.06 -16.40 17.03
#